data_AF-E6QVN0-F1
#
_entry.id   AF-E6QVN0-F1
#
_cell.length_a   1.000
_cell.length_b   1.000
_cell.length_c   1.000
_cell.angle_alpha   90.00
_cell.angle_beta   90.00
_cell.angle_gamma   90.00
#
_symmetry.space_group_name_H-M   'P 1'
#
loop_
_entity.id
_entity.type
_entity.pdbx_description
1 polymer ?
#
loop_
_entity_poly.entity_id
_entity_poly.type
_entity_poly.pdbx_seq_one_letter_code
_entity_poly.pdbx_strand_id
1 'polypeptide(L)'
;MAALAESEQIDSGEALLLAVASTDAKGCILTGDKRALRALALHGCASIFVGTILVIEQIIFECLQVKGREWILENICPYKNVDKAISNILGSQCDGSMESIVEGINSYITELVRLHDPRLLRDAVKLQN
;
A
#
# COMPACT_ATOMS: atom_id res chain seq x y z
N MET A 1 -24.55 5.86 1.30
CA MET A 1 -23.48 5.03 0.71
C MET A 1 -23.46 5.03 -0.83
N ALA A 2 -24.25 5.87 -1.51
CA ALA A 2 -24.32 5.90 -2.98
C ALA A 2 -23.21 6.70 -3.69
N ALA A 3 -22.26 7.32 -2.98
CA ALA A 3 -21.39 8.36 -3.55
C ALA A 3 -19.98 7.91 -3.98
N LEU A 4 -19.49 6.73 -3.59
CA LEU A 4 -18.10 6.30 -3.88
C LEU A 4 -17.88 5.88 -5.35
N ALA A 5 -18.93 5.46 -6.05
CA ALA A 5 -18.86 4.99 -7.44
C ALA A 5 -18.82 6.12 -8.49
N GLU A 6 -18.83 7.39 -8.06
CA GLU A 6 -18.81 8.55 -8.97
C GLU A 6 -17.38 8.92 -9.43
N SER A 7 -16.34 8.31 -8.85
CA SER A 7 -14.97 8.50 -9.33
C SER A 7 -14.61 7.46 -10.38
N GLU A 8 -14.21 7.90 -11.58
CA GLU A 8 -13.75 7.03 -12.67
C GLU A 8 -12.55 6.12 -12.28
N GLN A 9 -11.87 6.42 -11.18
CA GLN A 9 -10.72 5.66 -10.69
C GLN A 9 -11.02 4.77 -9.48
N ILE A 10 -12.27 4.74 -9.00
CA ILE A 10 -12.75 3.78 -7.99
C ILE A 10 -13.76 2.88 -8.69
N ASP A 11 -13.33 1.65 -9.03
CA ASP A 11 -14.25 0.69 -9.64
C ASP A 11 -15.28 0.16 -8.63
N SER A 12 -16.27 -0.59 -9.12
CA SER A 12 -17.34 -1.13 -8.28
C SER A 12 -16.85 -2.06 -7.16
N GLY A 13 -15.73 -2.76 -7.37
CA GLY A 13 -15.14 -3.64 -6.36
C GLY A 13 -14.48 -2.83 -5.25
N GLU A 14 -13.66 -1.84 -5.60
CA GLU A 14 -13.03 -0.92 -4.65
C GLU A 14 -14.08 -0.11 -3.87
N ALA A 15 -15.12 0.38 -4.56
CA ALA A 15 -16.23 1.09 -3.93
C ALA A 15 -16.95 0.21 -2.89
N LEU A 16 -17.15 -1.09 -3.19
CA LEU A 16 -17.76 -2.04 -2.26
C LEU A 16 -16.85 -2.31 -1.06
N LEU A 17 -15.54 -2.49 -1.26
CA LEU A 17 -14.59 -2.68 -0.16
C LEU A 17 -14.53 -1.46 0.76
N LEU A 18 -14.46 -0.26 0.19
CA LEU A 18 -14.51 1.02 0.92
C LEU A 18 -15.83 1.15 1.70
N ALA A 19 -16.95 0.83 1.05
CA ALA A 19 -18.26 0.79 1.67
C ALA A 19 -18.29 -0.14 2.90
N VAL A 20 -17.85 -1.38 2.75
CA VAL A 20 -17.83 -2.36 3.85
C VAL A 20 -16.90 -1.87 4.98
N ALA A 21 -15.69 -1.44 4.65
CA ALA A 21 -14.73 -0.94 5.65
C ALA A 21 -15.26 0.28 6.41
N SER A 22 -16.03 1.16 5.76
CA SER A 22 -16.62 2.34 6.42
C SER A 22 -17.65 1.99 7.51
N THR A 23 -18.15 0.76 7.54
CA THR A 23 -19.12 0.30 8.55
C THR A 23 -18.47 -0.33 9.79
N ASP A 24 -17.16 -0.61 9.75
CA ASP A 24 -16.42 -1.19 10.86
C ASP A 24 -15.41 -0.17 11.41
N ALA A 25 -15.60 0.25 12.66
CA ALA A 25 -14.70 1.18 13.34
C ALA A 25 -13.26 0.63 13.53
N LYS A 26 -13.06 -0.69 13.38
CA LYS A 26 -11.73 -1.33 13.39
C LYS A 26 -11.30 -1.82 12.01
N GLY A 27 -12.12 -1.56 10.99
CA GLY A 27 -11.88 -1.96 9.61
C GLY A 27 -10.58 -1.35 9.10
N CYS A 28 -9.83 -2.15 8.35
CA CYS A 28 -8.61 -1.71 7.69
C CYS A 28 -8.64 -2.21 6.25
N ILE A 29 -8.27 -1.36 5.32
CA ILE A 29 -8.16 -1.71 3.91
C ILE A 29 -6.69 -1.94 3.60
N LEU A 30 -6.38 -3.12 3.06
CA LEU A 30 -5.08 -3.39 2.44
C LEU A 30 -5.25 -3.25 0.93
N THR A 31 -4.50 -2.36 0.29
CA THR A 31 -4.60 -2.14 -1.16
C THR A 31 -3.24 -1.90 -1.82
N GLY A 32 -3.12 -2.30 -3.08
CA GLY A 32 -2.05 -1.87 -3.98
C GLY A 32 -2.51 -0.87 -5.04
N ASP A 33 -3.81 -0.57 -5.13
CA ASP A 33 -4.33 0.34 -6.15
C ASP A 33 -4.14 1.81 -5.74
N LYS A 34 -3.07 2.39 -6.26
CA LYS A 34 -2.71 3.79 -6.06
C LYS A 34 -3.73 4.73 -6.70
N ARG A 35 -4.39 4.33 -7.79
CA ARG A 35 -5.38 5.20 -8.48
C ARG A 35 -6.63 5.32 -7.63
N ALA A 36 -7.12 4.20 -7.09
CA ALA A 36 -8.25 4.20 -6.15
C ALA A 36 -7.95 5.03 -4.90
N LEU A 37 -6.73 4.91 -4.35
CA LEU A 37 -6.28 5.73 -3.23
C LEU A 37 -6.27 7.24 -3.55
N ARG A 38 -5.81 7.65 -4.75
CA ARG A 38 -5.82 9.08 -5.17
C ARG A 38 -7.22 9.60 -5.27
N ALA A 39 -8.11 8.84 -5.91
CA ALA A 39 -9.50 9.21 -6.02
C ALA A 39 -10.16 9.35 -4.65
N LEU A 40 -9.92 8.40 -3.75
CA LEU A 40 -10.43 8.46 -2.39
C LEU A 40 -9.94 9.71 -1.64
N ALA A 41 -8.65 10.05 -1.76
CA ALA A 41 -8.08 11.23 -1.11
C ALA A 41 -8.73 12.55 -1.55
N LEU A 42 -9.31 12.59 -2.74
CA LEU A 42 -10.04 13.75 -3.26
C LEU A 42 -11.56 13.65 -3.01
N HIS A 43 -12.04 12.50 -2.55
CA HIS A 43 -13.46 12.25 -2.35
C HIS A 43 -13.96 12.85 -1.03
N GLY A 44 -15.20 13.33 -0.99
CA GLY A 44 -15.79 13.96 0.20
C GLY A 44 -15.90 13.06 1.43
N CYS A 45 -15.70 11.75 1.27
CA CYS A 45 -15.71 10.77 2.36
C CYS A 45 -14.31 10.35 2.83
N ALA A 46 -13.23 10.95 2.31
CA ALA A 46 -11.85 10.60 2.67
C ALA A 46 -11.61 10.56 4.19
N SER A 47 -12.23 11.50 4.93
CA SER A 47 -12.09 11.62 6.38
C SER A 47 -12.54 10.38 7.17
N ILE A 48 -13.43 9.56 6.61
CA ILE A 48 -13.89 8.30 7.21
C ILE A 48 -12.74 7.28 7.27
N PHE A 49 -11.80 7.37 6.33
CA PHE A 49 -10.73 6.38 6.14
C PHE A 49 -9.40 6.81 6.75
N VAL A 50 -9.36 7.90 7.51
CA VAL A 50 -8.15 8.37 8.21
C VAL A 50 -7.59 7.27 9.11
N GLY A 51 -6.33 6.89 8.89
CA GLY A 51 -5.63 5.86 9.65
C GLY A 51 -6.10 4.42 9.40
N THR A 52 -6.88 4.19 8.34
CA THR A 52 -7.48 2.86 8.07
C THR A 52 -6.88 2.16 6.86
N ILE A 53 -6.04 2.83 6.07
CA ILE A 53 -5.51 2.26 4.83
C ILE A 53 -4.07 1.81 5.02
N LEU A 54 -3.80 0.57 4.66
CA LEU A 54 -2.46 0.03 4.51
C LEU A 54 -2.19 -0.19 3.03
N VAL A 55 -1.04 0.30 2.58
CA VAL A 55 -0.55 -0.03 1.24
C VAL A 55 0.36 -1.26 1.28
N ILE A 56 0.38 -2.04 0.21
CA ILE A 56 1.22 -3.25 0.11
C ILE A 56 2.69 -2.93 0.39
N GLU A 57 3.18 -1.76 -0.03
CA GLU A 57 4.56 -1.33 0.20
C GLU A 57 4.91 -1.19 1.69
N GLN A 58 3.97 -0.75 2.54
CA GLN A 58 4.17 -0.70 3.99
C GLN A 58 4.33 -2.11 4.57
N ILE A 59 3.54 -3.07 4.08
CA ILE A 59 3.65 -4.48 4.52
C ILE A 59 4.97 -5.08 4.08
N ILE A 60 5.39 -4.84 2.83
CA ILE A 60 6.67 -5.34 2.31
C ILE A 60 7.84 -4.74 3.08
N PHE A 61 7.78 -3.45 3.42
CA PHE A 61 8.78 -2.78 4.25
C PHE A 61 8.91 -3.44 5.62
N GLU A 62 7.78 -3.67 6.29
CA GLU A 62 7.76 -4.29 7.62
C GLU A 62 8.24 -5.75 7.58
N CYS A 63 7.85 -6.51 6.56
CA CYS A 63 8.40 -7.84 6.31
C CYS A 63 9.92 -7.81 6.14
N LEU A 64 10.46 -6.83 5.41
CA LEU A 64 11.90 -6.67 5.25
C LEU A 64 12.58 -6.34 6.59
N GLN A 65 12.00 -5.47 7.42
CA GLN A 65 12.55 -5.13 8.74
C GLN A 65 12.54 -6.32 9.71
N VAL A 66 11.49 -7.14 9.67
CA VAL A 66 11.27 -8.22 10.65
C VAL A 66 11.89 -9.55 10.20
N LYS A 67 11.80 -9.88 8.91
CA LYS A 67 12.25 -11.17 8.36
C LYS A 67 13.55 -11.09 7.58
N GLY A 68 14.02 -9.89 7.25
CA GLY A 68 15.27 -9.68 6.54
C GLY A 68 15.18 -9.88 5.03
N ARG A 69 16.32 -9.67 4.37
CA ARG A 69 16.46 -9.68 2.90
C ARG A 69 16.19 -11.06 2.31
N GLU A 70 16.73 -12.11 2.91
CA GLU A 70 16.63 -13.48 2.40
C GLU A 70 15.16 -13.90 2.27
N TRP A 71 14.34 -13.57 3.27
CA TRP A 71 12.91 -13.85 3.22
C TRP A 71 12.21 -13.12 2.06
N ILE A 72 12.56 -11.86 1.79
CA ILE A 72 12.02 -11.09 0.66
C ILE A 72 12.44 -11.71 -0.67
N LEU A 73 13.68 -12.18 -0.79
CA LEU A 73 14.17 -12.86 -1.99
C LEU A 73 13.47 -14.21 -2.21
N GLU A 74 13.17 -14.95 -1.16
CA GLU A 74 12.49 -16.24 -1.28
C GLU A 74 10.98 -16.08 -1.59
N ASN A 75 10.33 -15.08 -0.99
CA ASN A 75 8.87 -14.99 -0.98
C ASN A 75 8.28 -13.91 -1.90
N ILE A 76 9.06 -12.86 -2.24
CA ILE A 76 8.58 -11.73 -3.05
C ILE A 76 9.25 -11.68 -4.42
N CYS A 77 10.57 -11.88 -4.49
CA CYS A 77 11.30 -11.83 -5.77
C CYS A 77 10.69 -12.71 -6.88
N PRO A 78 10.21 -13.94 -6.63
CA PRO A 78 9.57 -14.77 -7.67
C PRO A 78 8.35 -14.10 -8.33
N TYR A 79 7.70 -13.19 -7.62
CA TYR A 79 6.48 -12.50 -8.04
C TYR A 79 6.72 -11.02 -8.37
N LYS A 80 7.96 -10.54 -8.38
CA LYS A 80 8.28 -9.12 -8.56
C LYS A 80 7.68 -8.49 -9.82
N ASN A 81 7.44 -9.28 -10.86
CA ASN A 81 6.89 -8.79 -12.13
C ASN A 81 5.40 -8.42 -12.03
N VAL A 82 4.72 -8.79 -10.93
CA VAL A 82 3.33 -8.39 -10.65
C VAL A 82 3.26 -6.89 -10.38
N ASP A 83 4.28 -6.31 -9.74
CA ASP A 83 4.32 -4.90 -9.40
C ASP A 83 5.60 -4.23 -9.92
N LYS A 84 5.43 -3.20 -10.75
CA LYS A 84 6.55 -2.51 -11.39
C LYS A 84 7.47 -1.82 -10.39
N ALA A 85 6.95 -1.29 -9.28
CA ALA A 85 7.76 -0.66 -8.25
C ALA A 85 8.64 -1.70 -7.55
N ILE A 86 8.06 -2.83 -7.15
CA ILE A 86 8.79 -3.95 -6.54
C ILE A 86 9.83 -4.53 -7.50
N SER A 87 9.50 -4.69 -8.79
CA SER A 87 10.47 -5.09 -9.81
C SER A 87 11.65 -4.13 -9.92
N ASN A 88 11.41 -2.82 -9.80
CA ASN A 88 12.48 -1.81 -9.83
C ASN A 88 13.34 -1.85 -8.56
N ILE A 89 12.73 -2.02 -7.39
CA ILE A 89 13.42 -2.08 -6.09
C ILE A 89 14.32 -3.31 -6.01
N LEU A 90 13.81 -4.48 -6.40
CA LEU A 90 14.55 -5.73 -6.31
C LEU A 90 15.53 -5.91 -7.47
N GLY A 91 15.35 -5.21 -8.59
CA GLY A 91 16.17 -5.36 -9.78
C GLY A 91 15.88 -6.64 -10.57
N SER A 92 16.41 -6.72 -11.80
CA SER A 92 16.15 -7.83 -12.72
C SER A 92 16.68 -9.17 -12.21
N GLN A 93 17.75 -9.16 -11.42
CA GLN A 93 18.36 -10.38 -10.84
C GLN A 93 18.10 -10.57 -9.35
N CYS A 94 17.33 -9.69 -8.70
CA CYS A 94 17.12 -9.74 -7.24
C CYS A 94 18.43 -9.67 -6.44
N ASP A 95 19.38 -8.90 -6.95
CA ASP A 95 20.74 -8.73 -6.46
C ASP A 95 20.93 -7.46 -5.63
N GLY A 96 19.86 -6.70 -5.39
CA GLY A 96 19.87 -5.52 -4.52
C GLY A 96 20.42 -5.83 -3.12
N SER A 97 21.20 -4.90 -2.57
CA SER A 97 21.65 -4.96 -1.17
C SER A 97 20.49 -4.64 -0.22
N MET A 98 20.67 -4.94 1.07
CA MET A 98 19.67 -4.59 2.08
C MET A 98 19.39 -3.09 2.06
N GLU A 99 20.44 -2.27 2.00
CA GLU A 99 20.37 -0.81 1.98
C GLU A 99 19.64 -0.31 0.74
N SER A 100 19.96 -0.83 -0.45
CA SER A 100 19.31 -0.39 -1.68
C SER A 100 17.82 -0.76 -1.73
N ILE A 101 17.45 -1.93 -1.18
CA ILE A 101 16.05 -2.35 -1.08
C ILE A 101 15.30 -1.46 -0.09
N VAL A 102 15.89 -1.18 1.08
CA VAL A 102 15.32 -0.27 2.08
C VAL A 102 15.10 1.13 1.50
N GLU A 103 16.12 1.70 0.85
CA GLU A 103 16.03 3.01 0.19
C GLU A 103 14.96 3.01 -0.91
N GLY A 104 14.92 1.97 -1.73
CA GLY A 104 13.93 1.82 -2.79
C GLY A 104 12.51 1.82 -2.25
N ILE A 105 12.21 0.97 -1.25
CA ILE A 105 10.87 0.90 -0.66
C ILE A 105 10.50 2.22 0.01
N ASN A 106 11.41 2.81 0.79
CA ASN A 106 11.16 4.11 1.45
C ASN A 106 10.88 5.22 0.45
N SER A 107 11.58 5.25 -0.68
CA SER A 107 11.35 6.21 -1.76
C SER A 107 9.92 6.07 -2.32
N TYR A 108 9.46 4.85 -2.56
CA TYR A 108 8.08 4.61 -3.02
C TYR A 108 7.02 4.96 -1.97
N ILE A 109 7.24 4.61 -0.70
CA ILE A 109 6.32 4.99 0.39
C ILE A 109 6.26 6.51 0.52
N THR A 110 7.40 7.19 0.45
CA THR A 110 7.45 8.67 0.52
C THR A 110 6.71 9.31 -0.65
N GLU A 111 6.88 8.79 -1.87
CA GLU A 111 6.14 9.27 -3.04
C GLU A 111 4.64 8.99 -2.91
N LEU A 112 4.23 7.85 -2.34
CA LEU A 112 2.84 7.59 -1.99
C LEU A 112 2.32 8.62 -0.98
N VAL A 113 3.01 8.84 0.12
CA VAL A 113 2.64 9.86 1.13
C VAL A 113 2.49 11.25 0.49
N ARG A 114 3.35 11.59 -0.47
CA ARG A 114 3.31 12.88 -1.17
C ARG A 114 2.13 13.03 -2.13
N LEU A 115 1.75 11.96 -2.82
CA LEU A 115 0.73 12.00 -3.88
C LEU A 115 -0.71 11.84 -3.37
N HIS A 116 -0.90 11.56 -2.07
CA HIS A 116 -2.20 11.29 -1.45
C HIS A 116 -2.35 12.08 -0.15
N ASP A 117 -3.53 12.08 0.48
CA ASP A 117 -3.68 12.58 1.84
C ASP A 117 -3.01 11.59 2.80
N PRO A 118 -1.86 11.92 3.42
CA PRO A 118 -1.09 10.99 4.23
C PRO A 118 -1.84 10.53 5.48
N ARG A 119 -2.87 11.27 5.91
CA ARG A 119 -3.71 10.90 7.05
C ARG A 119 -4.56 9.67 6.77
N LEU A 120 -4.78 9.31 5.51
CA LEU A 120 -5.50 8.08 5.16
C LEU A 120 -4.70 6.83 5.51
N LEU A 121 -3.38 6.93 5.44
CA LEU A 121 -2.51 5.82 5.73
C LEU A 121 -2.51 5.54 7.22
N ARG A 122 -2.57 4.26 7.55
CA ARG A 122 -2.35 3.75 8.90
C ARG A 122 -0.86 3.82 9.20
N ASP A 123 -0.53 4.16 10.44
CA ASP A 123 0.83 4.09 10.94
C ASP A 123 1.42 2.69 10.70
N ALA A 124 2.74 2.64 10.48
CA ALA A 124 3.46 1.44 10.12
C ALA A 124 3.07 0.23 10.99
N VAL A 125 2.74 -0.88 10.33
CA VAL A 125 2.31 -2.12 10.99
C VAL A 125 3.52 -2.77 11.63
N LYS A 126 3.67 -2.65 12.95
CA LYS A 126 4.66 -3.45 13.66
C LYS A 126 4.25 -4.92 13.64
N LEU A 127 4.77 -5.70 12.70
CA LEU A 127 4.61 -7.15 12.68
C LEU A 127 5.33 -7.72 13.91
N GLN A 128 4.57 -8.29 14.84
CA GLN A 128 5.14 -8.98 16.00
C GLN A 128 5.65 -10.35 15.55
N ASN A 129 6.86 -10.70 16.01
CA ASN A 129 7.53 -11.98 15.70
C ASN A 129 6.82 -13.18 16.31
#